data_AF-A0A075MWB0-F1
#
_entry.id   AF-A0A075MWB0-F1
#
_cell.length_a   1.000
_cell.length_b   1.000
_cell.length_c   1.000
_cell.angle_alpha   90.00
_cell.angle_beta   90.00
_cell.angle_gamma   90.00
#
_symmetry.space_group_name_H-M   'P 1'
#
loop_
_entity.id
_entity.type
_entity.pdbx_description
1 polymer ?
#
loop_
_entity_poly.entity_id
_entity_poly.type
_entity_poly.pdbx_seq_one_letter_code
_entity_poly.pdbx_strand_id
1 'polypeptide(L)'
;MSTNSSIRKTDSLIHFMVLDAISKDIRDVARIAEATKFDKADVELIVNDLLAHQLVSLSERRKLFRRTSTQTRITKIGSRLLYKKRHELDLGAKALRACYYNSDRKTMESLMDDNRVWIPTMIFSGIMSAALFASMMSFMGMAMNPTEAAMVEDSIAGSEQKTGDNNNIADAQTTDGESQTASADTGADDIAATG
;
A
#
# COMPACT_ATOMS: atom_id res chain seq x y z
N MET A 1 -18.55 31.20 -2.07
CA MET A 1 -18.10 30.60 -0.79
C MET A 1 -18.53 29.12 -0.76
N SER A 2 -17.63 28.18 -1.09
CA SER A 2 -17.95 26.73 -1.18
C SER A 2 -16.82 25.80 -0.70
N THR A 3 -15.96 26.26 0.21
CA THR A 3 -14.79 25.48 0.66
C THR A 3 -15.09 24.51 1.82
N ASN A 4 -16.18 24.72 2.57
CA ASN A 4 -16.44 23.96 3.80
C ASN A 4 -16.98 22.53 3.56
N SER A 5 -17.57 22.25 2.40
CA SER A 5 -18.13 20.92 2.08
C SER A 5 -17.03 19.94 1.62
N SER A 6 -16.10 20.40 0.79
CA SER A 6 -15.03 19.56 0.25
C SER A 6 -14.03 19.14 1.33
N ILE A 7 -13.67 20.04 2.26
CA ILE A 7 -12.75 19.74 3.37
C ILE A 7 -13.32 18.60 4.25
N ARG A 8 -14.59 18.69 4.65
CA ARG A 8 -15.25 17.63 5.45
C ARG A 8 -15.35 16.28 4.72
N LYS A 9 -15.51 16.28 3.39
CA LYS A 9 -15.51 15.05 2.59
C LYS A 9 -14.12 14.44 2.48
N THR A 10 -13.08 15.27 2.31
CA THR A 10 -11.68 14.84 2.29
C THR A 10 -11.27 14.24 3.64
N ASP A 11 -11.62 14.91 4.74
CA ASP A 11 -11.40 14.38 6.09
C ASP A 11 -12.11 13.04 6.26
N SER A 12 -13.37 12.92 5.83
CA SER A 12 -14.12 11.66 5.87
C SER A 12 -13.48 10.51 5.07
N LEU A 13 -12.75 10.79 3.98
CA LEU A 13 -12.09 9.78 3.15
C LEU A 13 -10.72 9.39 3.69
N ILE A 14 -9.99 10.33 4.28
CA ILE A 14 -8.74 10.06 4.98
C ILE A 14 -9.01 9.16 6.21
N HIS A 15 -10.06 9.47 6.98
CA HIS A 15 -10.52 8.62 8.08
C HIS A 15 -10.95 7.23 7.58
N PHE A 16 -11.57 7.15 6.40
CA PHE A 16 -11.90 5.87 5.77
C PHE A 16 -10.64 5.06 5.43
N MET A 17 -9.59 5.66 4.87
CA MET A 17 -8.35 4.95 4.54
C MET A 17 -7.66 4.37 5.78
N VAL A 18 -7.60 5.14 6.87
CA VAL A 18 -7.07 4.66 8.15
C VAL A 18 -7.95 3.54 8.72
N LEU A 19 -9.28 3.68 8.69
CA LEU A 19 -10.21 2.65 9.16
C LEU A 19 -10.14 1.36 8.32
N ASP A 20 -9.97 1.49 6.99
CA ASP A 20 -9.79 0.38 6.06
C ASP A 20 -8.47 -0.37 6.33
N ALA A 21 -7.36 0.35 6.57
CA ALA A 21 -6.09 -0.25 6.97
C ALA A 21 -6.21 -1.08 8.26
N ILE A 22 -6.88 -0.51 9.28
CA ILE A 22 -7.13 -1.20 10.56
C ILE A 22 -7.99 -2.46 10.34
N SER A 23 -8.98 -2.40 9.44
CA SER A 23 -9.81 -3.55 9.08
C SER A 23 -9.01 -4.68 8.41
N LYS A 24 -7.91 -4.33 7.71
CA LYS A 24 -6.96 -5.25 7.04
C LYS A 24 -5.85 -5.76 7.99
N ASP A 25 -6.09 -5.70 9.30
CA ASP A 25 -5.15 -6.14 10.34
C ASP A 25 -3.89 -5.29 10.52
N ILE A 26 -3.86 -4.07 9.97
CA ILE A 26 -2.78 -3.09 10.18
C ILE A 26 -3.12 -2.26 11.43
N ARG A 27 -2.59 -2.68 12.59
CA ARG A 27 -3.06 -2.19 13.90
C ARG A 27 -2.09 -1.28 14.66
N ASP A 28 -0.90 -1.10 14.11
CA ASP A 28 0.16 -0.27 14.67
C ASP A 28 0.21 1.06 13.91
N VAL A 29 0.25 2.17 14.64
CA VAL A 29 0.22 3.52 14.05
C VAL A 29 1.33 3.72 13.01
N ALA A 30 2.54 3.23 13.26
CA ALA A 30 3.64 3.40 12.32
C ALA A 30 3.39 2.59 11.04
N ARG A 31 2.87 1.37 11.16
CA ARG A 31 2.48 0.55 10.00
C ARG A 31 1.29 1.13 9.25
N ILE A 32 0.36 1.77 9.95
CA ILE A 32 -0.77 2.46 9.31
C ILE A 32 -0.24 3.65 8.51
N ALA A 33 0.62 4.48 9.10
CA ALA A 33 1.27 5.62 8.44
C ALA A 33 2.03 5.21 7.17
N GLU A 34 2.79 4.10 7.25
CA GLU A 34 3.48 3.53 6.09
C GLU A 34 2.50 3.07 5.00
N ALA A 35 1.43 2.38 5.37
CA ALA A 35 0.43 1.88 4.42
C ALA A 35 -0.34 3.03 3.75
N THR A 36 -0.76 4.03 4.51
CA THR A 36 -1.56 5.16 4.01
C THR A 36 -0.72 6.29 3.42
N LYS A 37 0.61 6.24 3.57
CA LYS A 37 1.56 7.29 3.21
C LYS A 37 1.24 8.65 3.88
N PHE A 38 0.70 8.60 5.10
CA PHE A 38 0.44 9.79 5.91
C PHE A 38 1.47 9.92 7.01
N ASP A 39 1.68 11.15 7.49
CA ASP A 39 2.57 11.37 8.61
C ASP A 39 2.01 10.71 9.87
N LYS A 40 2.93 10.21 10.70
CA LYS A 40 2.56 9.48 11.92
C LYS A 40 1.66 10.32 12.83
N ALA A 41 1.93 11.62 12.96
CA ALA A 41 1.14 12.54 13.77
C ALA A 41 -0.31 12.66 13.28
N ASP A 42 -0.51 12.74 11.96
CA ASP A 42 -1.84 12.80 11.36
C ASP A 42 -2.60 11.49 11.60
N VAL A 43 -1.92 10.35 11.44
CA VAL A 43 -2.52 9.04 11.73
C VAL A 43 -2.91 8.91 13.21
N GLU A 44 -2.09 9.41 14.14
CA GLU A 44 -2.43 9.42 15.57
C GLU A 44 -3.68 10.27 15.84
N LEU A 45 -3.79 11.45 15.22
CA LEU A 45 -4.97 12.31 15.34
C LEU A 45 -6.23 11.63 14.80
N ILE A 46 -6.13 11.01 13.63
CA ILE A 46 -7.25 10.28 13.00
C ILE A 46 -7.66 9.09 13.86
N VAL A 47 -6.70 8.30 14.37
CA VAL A 47 -7.00 7.16 15.25
C VAL A 47 -7.71 7.63 16.52
N ASN A 48 -7.31 8.76 17.10
CA ASN A 48 -7.99 9.35 18.25
C ASN A 48 -9.42 9.78 17.94
N ASP A 49 -9.69 10.37 16.78
CA ASP A 49 -11.06 10.69 16.34
C ASP A 49 -11.91 9.42 16.16
N LEU A 50 -11.35 8.39 15.53
CA LEU A 50 -12.01 7.09 15.36
C LEU A 50 -12.32 6.43 16.71
N LEU A 51 -11.47 6.60 17.73
CA LEU A 51 -11.71 6.12 19.10
C LEU A 51 -12.85 6.91 19.76
N ALA A 52 -12.84 8.24 19.65
CA ALA A 52 -13.89 9.11 20.19
C ALA A 52 -15.28 8.75 19.64
N HIS A 53 -15.34 8.35 18.36
CA HIS A 53 -16.55 7.88 17.70
C HIS A 53 -16.85 6.38 17.86
N GLN A 54 -16.07 5.65 18.68
CA GLN A 54 -16.19 4.21 18.90
C GLN A 54 -16.13 3.37 17.62
N LEU A 55 -15.50 3.88 16.57
CA LEU A 55 -15.30 3.16 15.31
C LEU A 55 -14.15 2.15 15.43
N VAL A 56 -13.21 2.45 16.32
CA VAL A 56 -12.13 1.54 16.71
C VAL A 56 -12.04 1.44 18.23
N SER A 57 -11.32 0.43 18.73
CA SER A 57 -11.01 0.23 20.14
C SER A 57 -9.55 -0.13 20.33
N LEU A 58 -8.98 0.25 21.46
CA LEU A 58 -7.64 -0.17 21.85
C LEU A 58 -7.72 -1.55 22.52
N SER A 59 -6.91 -2.49 22.06
CA SER A 59 -6.72 -3.79 22.69
C SER A 59 -5.26 -3.95 23.09
N GLU A 60 -5.01 -4.22 24.37
CA GLU A 60 -3.67 -4.57 24.81
C GLU A 60 -3.39 -6.03 24.48
N ARG A 61 -2.39 -6.28 23.64
CA ARG A 61 -1.82 -7.62 23.52
C ARG A 61 -0.57 -7.73 24.37
N ARG A 62 -0.62 -8.63 25.37
CA ARG A 62 0.58 -9.11 26.08
C ARG A 62 1.39 -9.97 25.11
N LYS A 63 2.56 -9.49 24.70
CA LYS A 63 3.57 -10.34 24.03
C LYS A 63 4.32 -11.14 25.09
N LEU A 64 4.83 -12.32 24.72
CA LEU A 64 5.44 -13.34 25.60
C LEU A 64 6.67 -12.83 26.42
N PHE A 65 7.15 -11.61 26.14
CA PHE A 65 8.27 -10.96 26.85
C PHE A 65 7.90 -9.55 27.37
N ARG A 66 6.97 -9.49 28.34
CA ARG A 66 6.66 -8.31 29.20
C ARG A 66 6.34 -6.94 28.54
N ARG A 67 6.40 -6.82 27.21
CA ARG A 67 6.08 -5.59 26.47
C ARG A 67 4.63 -5.66 25.99
N THR A 68 3.78 -4.81 26.55
CA THR A 68 2.41 -4.58 26.07
C THR A 68 2.47 -3.75 24.79
N SER A 69 1.74 -4.18 23.76
CA SER A 69 1.58 -3.41 22.52
C SER A 69 0.10 -3.07 22.40
N THR A 70 -0.19 -1.77 22.41
CA THR A 70 -1.53 -1.25 22.18
C THR A 70 -1.85 -1.46 20.70
N GLN A 71 -2.82 -2.32 20.40
CA GLN A 71 -3.28 -2.58 19.04
C GLN A 71 -4.66 -1.98 18.84
N THR A 72 -4.80 -1.17 17.80
CA THR A 72 -6.10 -0.65 17.38
C THR A 72 -6.89 -1.73 16.66
N ARG A 73 -8.15 -1.95 17.03
CA ARG A 73 -9.08 -2.89 16.40
C ARG A 73 -10.33 -2.19 15.94
N ILE A 74 -10.89 -2.63 14.83
CA ILE A 74 -12.19 -2.13 14.36
C ILE A 74 -13.34 -2.66 15.23
N THR A 75 -14.31 -1.81 15.54
CA THR A 75 -15.55 -2.21 16.26
C THR A 75 -16.63 -2.65 15.28
N LYS A 76 -17.73 -3.22 15.79
CA LYS A 76 -18.91 -3.54 14.97
C LYS A 76 -19.50 -2.31 14.28
N ILE A 77 -19.49 -1.16 14.96
CA ILE A 77 -19.98 0.11 14.42
C ILE A 77 -19.04 0.58 13.30
N GLY A 78 -17.73 0.56 13.56
CA GLY A 78 -16.70 0.85 12.57
C GLY A 78 -16.85 -0.01 11.32
N SER A 79 -16.98 -1.33 11.47
CA SER A 79 -17.15 -2.26 10.34
C SER A 79 -18.40 -1.96 9.52
N ARG A 80 -19.52 -1.60 10.16
CA ARG A 80 -20.76 -1.24 9.46
C ARG A 80 -20.60 0.06 8.66
N LEU A 81 -19.97 1.08 9.25
CA LEU A 81 -19.71 2.34 8.58
C LEU A 81 -18.75 2.15 7.40
N LEU A 82 -17.67 1.38 7.63
CA LEU A 82 -16.69 1.03 6.61
C LEU A 82 -17.35 0.29 5.44
N TYR A 83 -18.19 -0.70 5.71
CA TYR A 83 -18.93 -1.44 4.67
C TYR A 83 -19.82 -0.52 3.84
N LYS A 84 -20.58 0.37 4.49
CA LYS A 84 -21.43 1.34 3.78
C LYS A 84 -20.60 2.22 2.86
N LYS A 85 -19.48 2.76 3.35
CA LYS A 85 -18.61 3.64 2.55
C LYS A 85 -17.94 2.89 1.40
N ARG A 86 -17.49 1.66 1.65
CA ARG A 86 -16.95 0.79 0.61
C ARG A 86 -17.97 0.48 -0.48
N HIS A 87 -19.24 0.30 -0.11
CA HIS A 87 -20.30 0.10 -1.09
C HIS A 87 -20.53 1.35 -1.96
N GLU A 88 -20.50 2.56 -1.40
CA GLU A 88 -20.58 3.81 -2.17
C GLU A 88 -19.43 3.91 -3.18
N LEU A 89 -18.20 3.59 -2.76
CA LEU A 89 -17.04 3.59 -3.63
C LEU A 89 -17.11 2.51 -4.73
N ASP A 90 -17.64 1.33 -4.42
CA ASP A 90 -17.85 0.25 -5.40
C ASP A 90 -18.86 0.63 -6.48
N LEU A 91 -19.94 1.34 -6.11
CA LEU A 91 -20.90 1.90 -7.07
C LEU A 91 -20.22 2.94 -7.98
N GLY A 92 -19.40 3.82 -7.42
CA GLY A 92 -18.58 4.77 -8.20
C GLY A 92 -17.62 4.06 -9.16
N ALA A 93 -16.92 3.03 -8.69
CA ALA A 93 -16.01 2.25 -9.53
C ALA A 93 -16.72 1.55 -10.69
N LYS A 94 -17.94 1.02 -10.44
CA LYS A 94 -18.78 0.41 -11.48
C LYS A 94 -19.22 1.43 -12.52
N ALA A 95 -19.63 2.62 -12.10
CA ALA A 95 -19.99 3.70 -13.02
C ALA A 95 -18.80 4.11 -13.90
N LEU A 96 -17.61 4.26 -13.31
CA LEU A 96 -16.40 4.61 -14.06
C LEU A 96 -16.01 3.52 -15.08
N ARG A 97 -16.10 2.24 -14.67
CA ARG A 97 -15.89 1.09 -15.58
C ARG A 97 -16.89 1.08 -16.73
N ALA A 98 -18.17 1.33 -16.47
CA ALA A 98 -19.18 1.40 -17.51
C ALA A 98 -18.87 2.52 -18.53
N CYS A 99 -18.47 3.70 -18.06
CA CYS A 99 -18.06 4.80 -18.95
C CYS A 99 -16.86 4.42 -19.83
N TYR A 100 -15.88 3.71 -19.25
CA TYR A 100 -14.71 3.20 -19.99
C TYR A 100 -15.09 2.23 -21.09
N TYR A 101 -15.90 1.22 -20.80
CA TYR A 101 -16.35 0.25 -21.81
C TYR A 101 -17.23 0.87 -22.89
N ASN A 102 -18.00 1.91 -22.53
CA ASN A 102 -18.84 2.66 -23.48
C ASN A 102 -18.07 3.75 -24.25
N SER A 103 -16.75 3.91 -24.02
CA SER A 103 -15.91 4.95 -24.62
C SER A 103 -16.41 6.39 -24.40
N ASP A 104 -17.17 6.63 -23.33
CA ASP A 104 -17.72 7.94 -22.99
C ASP A 104 -16.72 8.75 -22.14
N ARG A 105 -15.80 9.42 -22.84
CA ARG A 105 -14.73 10.21 -22.22
C ARG A 105 -15.23 11.40 -21.39
N LYS A 106 -16.28 12.08 -21.85
CA LYS A 106 -16.78 13.30 -21.19
C LYS A 106 -17.44 12.98 -19.84
N THR A 107 -18.24 11.92 -19.81
CA THR A 107 -18.86 11.45 -18.57
C THR A 107 -17.81 10.92 -17.61
N MET A 108 -16.78 10.24 -18.11
CA MET A 108 -15.65 9.79 -17.30
C MET A 108 -14.90 10.97 -16.67
N GLU A 109 -14.55 11.99 -17.45
CA GLU A 109 -13.86 13.20 -16.98
C GLU A 109 -14.65 13.90 -15.87
N SER A 110 -15.95 14.15 -16.07
CA SER A 110 -16.81 14.75 -15.05
C SER A 110 -16.85 13.91 -13.77
N LEU A 111 -16.97 12.58 -13.90
CA LEU A 111 -17.11 11.68 -12.74
C LEU A 111 -15.82 11.62 -11.91
N MET A 112 -14.66 11.69 -12.58
CA MET A 112 -13.35 11.77 -11.96
C MET A 112 -13.11 13.15 -11.33
N ASP A 113 -13.50 14.22 -11.99
CA ASP A 113 -13.30 15.59 -11.53
C ASP A 113 -14.18 15.95 -10.33
N ASP A 114 -15.43 15.52 -10.34
CA ASP A 114 -16.36 15.73 -9.22
C ASP A 114 -15.93 14.96 -7.97
N ASN A 115 -15.12 13.91 -8.14
CA ASN A 115 -14.74 12.98 -7.08
C ASN A 115 -13.23 12.66 -7.07
N ARG A 116 -12.37 13.67 -7.28
CA ARG A 116 -10.91 13.50 -7.40
C ARG A 116 -10.26 12.72 -6.25
N VAL A 117 -10.80 12.86 -5.04
CA VAL A 117 -10.32 12.14 -3.84
C VAL A 117 -10.80 10.69 -3.76
N TRP A 118 -11.82 10.30 -4.51
CA TRP A 118 -12.34 8.92 -4.47
C TRP A 118 -11.44 7.94 -5.21
N ILE A 119 -10.77 8.35 -6.29
CA ILE A 119 -9.96 7.44 -7.10
C ILE A 119 -8.74 6.93 -6.30
N PRO A 120 -7.93 7.80 -5.67
CA PRO A 120 -6.85 7.33 -4.80
C PRO A 120 -7.36 6.42 -3.68
N THR A 121 -8.52 6.75 -3.09
CA THR A 121 -9.15 5.92 -2.05
C THR A 121 -9.61 4.55 -2.57
N MET A 122 -10.18 4.47 -3.76
CA MET A 122 -10.59 3.20 -4.39
C MET A 122 -9.39 2.31 -4.69
N ILE A 123 -8.28 2.89 -5.17
CA ILE A 123 -7.03 2.19 -5.44
C ILE A 123 -6.44 1.67 -4.13
N PHE A 124 -6.27 2.53 -3.14
CA PHE A 124 -5.78 2.17 -1.82
C PHE A 124 -6.61 1.06 -1.16
N SER A 125 -7.94 1.16 -1.24
CA SER A 125 -8.84 0.16 -0.67
C SER A 125 -8.85 -1.16 -1.45
N GLY A 126 -8.36 -1.16 -2.69
CA GLY A 126 -8.38 -2.31 -3.61
C GLY A 126 -9.73 -2.53 -4.29
N ILE A 127 -10.60 -1.51 -4.33
CA ILE A 127 -11.88 -1.51 -5.04
C ILE A 127 -11.66 -1.31 -6.55
N MET A 128 -10.59 -0.60 -6.91
CA MET A 128 -10.13 -0.37 -8.28
C MET A 128 -8.65 -0.74 -8.36
N SER A 129 -8.23 -1.40 -9.43
CA SER A 129 -6.82 -1.69 -9.64
C SER A 129 -6.10 -0.46 -10.21
N ALA A 130 -4.87 -0.22 -9.74
CA ALA A 130 -4.02 0.86 -10.27
C ALA A 130 -3.79 0.70 -11.78
N ALA A 131 -3.67 -0.54 -12.27
CA ALA A 131 -3.55 -0.85 -13.71
C ALA A 131 -4.80 -0.45 -14.53
N LEU A 132 -6.00 -0.64 -13.98
CA LEU A 132 -7.24 -0.21 -14.64
C LEU A 132 -7.32 1.32 -14.68
N PHE A 133 -6.98 1.98 -13.57
CA PHE A 133 -6.91 3.44 -13.53
C PHE A 133 -5.90 3.98 -14.55
N ALA A 134 -4.69 3.40 -14.61
CA ALA A 134 -3.69 3.73 -15.60
C ALA A 134 -4.21 3.57 -17.04
N SER A 135 -4.99 2.51 -17.30
CA SER A 135 -5.62 2.28 -18.62
C SER A 135 -6.65 3.37 -18.95
N MET A 136 -7.47 3.78 -17.97
CA MET A 136 -8.44 4.87 -18.14
C MET A 136 -7.75 6.22 -18.40
N MET A 137 -6.69 6.53 -17.64
CA MET A 137 -5.88 7.74 -17.84
C MET A 137 -5.23 7.78 -19.23
N SER A 138 -4.65 6.65 -19.67
CA SER A 138 -4.09 6.48 -21.01
C SER A 138 -5.15 6.67 -22.10
N PHE A 139 -6.34 6.07 -21.92
CA PHE A 139 -7.47 6.24 -22.83
C PHE A 139 -7.98 7.69 -22.92
N MET A 140 -7.94 8.42 -21.80
CA MET A 140 -8.29 9.85 -21.78
C MET A 140 -7.18 10.75 -22.32
N GLY A 141 -6.00 10.23 -22.61
CA GLY A 141 -4.85 11.01 -23.08
C GLY A 141 -4.30 11.97 -22.02
N MET A 142 -4.60 11.74 -20.74
CA MET A 142 -4.08 12.55 -19.64
C MET A 142 -2.70 12.02 -19.23
N ALA A 143 -1.71 12.92 -19.14
CA ALA A 143 -0.41 12.57 -18.59
C ALA A 143 -0.58 12.19 -17.11
N MET A 144 -0.02 11.04 -16.70
CA MET A 144 -0.03 10.62 -15.30
C MET A 144 0.65 11.66 -14.42
N ASN A 145 0.01 12.05 -13.33
CA ASN A 145 0.67 12.89 -12.33
C ASN A 145 1.75 12.04 -11.60
N PRO A 146 2.94 12.59 -11.28
CA PRO A 146 3.99 11.87 -10.55
C PRO A 146 3.52 11.14 -9.28
N THR A 147 2.54 11.67 -8.54
CA THR A 147 1.98 11.00 -7.36
C THR A 147 1.24 9.70 -7.70
N GLU A 148 0.57 9.68 -8.86
CA GLU A 148 -0.18 8.52 -9.35
C GLU A 148 0.76 7.48 -9.96
N ALA A 149 1.80 7.93 -10.67
CA ALA A 149 2.86 7.06 -11.19
C ALA A 149 3.54 6.27 -10.05
N ALA A 150 3.83 6.95 -8.93
CA ALA A 150 4.40 6.30 -7.76
C ALA A 150 3.49 5.22 -7.14
N MET A 151 2.16 5.43 -7.16
CA MET A 151 1.21 4.43 -6.65
C MET A 151 1.05 3.22 -7.58
N VAL A 152 1.11 3.42 -8.90
CA VAL A 152 1.10 2.33 -9.88
C VAL A 152 2.35 1.48 -9.72
N GLU A 153 3.52 2.11 -9.58
CA GLU A 153 4.79 1.41 -9.39
C GLU A 153 4.84 0.63 -8.07
N ASP A 154 4.43 1.22 -6.95
CA ASP A 154 4.39 0.54 -5.63
C ASP A 154 3.35 -0.61 -5.61
N SER A 155 2.23 -0.47 -6.35
CA SER A 155 1.22 -1.52 -6.47
C SER A 155 1.65 -2.70 -7.35
N ILE A 156 2.55 -2.48 -8.31
CA ILE A 156 3.15 -3.52 -9.16
C ILE A 156 4.32 -4.18 -8.42
N ALA A 157 5.15 -3.40 -7.72
CA ALA A 157 6.29 -3.87 -6.94
C ALA A 157 5.89 -4.58 -5.63
N GLY A 158 4.74 -4.25 -5.03
CA GLY A 158 4.24 -4.87 -3.79
C GLY A 158 3.73 -6.31 -3.90
N SER A 159 3.86 -6.94 -5.07
CA SER A 159 3.52 -8.36 -5.28
C SER A 159 4.67 -9.33 -4.99
N GLU A 160 5.87 -8.83 -4.70
CA GLU A 160 6.99 -9.65 -4.21
C GLU A 160 6.96 -9.74 -2.69
N GLN A 161 6.16 -10.68 -2.17
CA GLN A 161 6.23 -11.10 -0.78
C GLN A 161 7.58 -11.77 -0.53
N LYS A 162 8.55 -10.97 -0.05
CA LYS A 162 9.79 -11.47 0.55
C LYS A 162 9.44 -12.14 1.88
N THR A 163 9.11 -13.43 1.83
CA THR A 163 9.20 -14.33 2.98
C THR A 163 10.68 -14.45 3.35
N GLY A 164 11.14 -13.54 4.22
CA GLY A 164 12.46 -13.60 4.84
C GLY A 164 12.31 -14.08 6.28
N ASP A 165 12.36 -15.40 6.46
CA ASP A 165 12.53 -16.06 7.75
C ASP A 165 13.83 -15.57 8.40
N ASN A 166 13.73 -14.76 9.44
CA ASN A 166 14.88 -14.41 10.28
C ASN A 166 14.99 -15.42 11.43
N ASN A 167 15.48 -16.62 11.14
CA ASN A 167 16.02 -17.50 12.17
C ASN A 167 17.50 -17.21 12.34
N ASN A 168 17.75 -16.45 13.40
CA ASN A 168 19.04 -16.25 14.03
C ASN A 168 19.44 -17.57 14.72
N ILE A 169 20.47 -18.24 14.22
CA ILE A 169 21.24 -19.24 14.98
C ILE A 169 22.68 -18.76 14.93
N ALA A 170 23.14 -18.26 16.07
CA ALA A 170 24.53 -18.01 16.37
C ALA A 170 25.17 -19.27 16.99
N ASP A 171 26.51 -19.29 16.89
CA ASP A 171 27.47 -20.14 17.61
C ASP A 171 27.67 -21.59 17.08
N ALA A 172 28.88 -22.14 16.94
CA ALA A 172 30.19 -21.77 17.49
C ALA A 172 31.37 -22.43 16.73
N GLN A 173 32.54 -21.77 16.86
CA GLN A 173 33.89 -22.32 17.08
C GLN A 173 34.70 -23.14 16.03
N THR A 174 35.82 -22.50 15.60
CA THR A 174 37.26 -22.96 15.61
C THR A 174 37.62 -24.31 14.96
N THR A 175 38.65 -24.47 14.11
CA THR A 175 40.10 -24.35 14.38
C THR A 175 40.95 -24.46 13.09
N ASP A 176 42.19 -23.97 13.18
CA ASP A 176 43.31 -23.94 12.22
C ASP A 176 43.73 -25.27 11.53
N GLY A 177 44.45 -25.17 10.40
CA GLY A 177 45.26 -26.26 9.84
C GLY A 177 45.83 -26.06 8.42
N GLU A 178 47.12 -25.68 8.35
CA GLU A 178 48.15 -25.73 7.28
C GLU A 178 47.96 -26.61 6.01
N SER A 179 48.32 -26.12 4.79
CA SER A 179 49.63 -26.26 4.05
C SER A 179 49.83 -27.66 3.42
N GLN A 180 50.13 -27.91 2.13
CA GLN A 180 51.30 -27.56 1.30
C GLN A 180 51.15 -28.15 -0.14
N THR A 181 51.75 -27.48 -1.15
CA THR A 181 52.56 -28.01 -2.31
C THR A 181 51.97 -29.06 -3.30
N ALA A 182 52.35 -29.20 -4.57
CA ALA A 182 53.26 -28.54 -5.51
C ALA A 182 53.03 -29.13 -6.94
N SER A 183 53.28 -28.29 -7.95
CA SER A 183 54.00 -28.55 -9.23
C SER A 183 53.62 -29.68 -10.19
N ALA A 184 53.31 -29.30 -11.44
CA ALA A 184 53.99 -29.67 -12.71
C ALA A 184 53.08 -29.29 -13.90
N ASP A 185 53.50 -29.04 -15.14
CA ASP A 185 54.77 -28.65 -15.77
C ASP A 185 54.45 -28.57 -17.29
N THR A 186 54.95 -27.52 -17.95
CA THR A 186 55.27 -27.38 -19.39
C THR A 186 54.28 -27.54 -20.56
N GLY A 187 54.40 -26.59 -21.49
CA GLY A 187 54.23 -26.76 -22.95
C GLY A 187 53.15 -25.83 -23.55
N ALA A 188 53.42 -24.56 -23.93
CA ALA A 188 54.17 -24.08 -25.11
C ALA A 188 53.57 -24.65 -26.43
N ASP A 189 53.18 -23.95 -27.48
CA ASP A 189 53.27 -22.56 -27.99
C ASP A 189 52.08 -22.42 -29.00
N ASP A 190 51.41 -21.27 -29.16
CA ASP A 190 51.64 -20.25 -30.21
C ASP A 190 51.54 -20.88 -31.66
N ILE A 191 50.85 -20.39 -32.71
CA ILE A 191 50.73 -19.07 -33.32
C ILE A 191 49.72 -19.16 -34.52
N ALA A 192 49.15 -18.01 -34.92
CA ALA A 192 48.75 -17.59 -36.28
C ALA A 192 47.56 -18.29 -36.99
N ALA A 193 46.48 -17.60 -37.36
CA ALA A 193 46.33 -16.61 -38.43
C ALA A 193 46.57 -17.17 -39.85
N THR A 194 45.50 -17.25 -40.66
CA THR A 194 45.35 -16.84 -42.08
C THR A 194 44.38 -17.75 -42.83
N GLY A 195 43.50 -17.13 -43.64
CA GLY A 195 42.61 -17.81 -44.60
C GLY A 195 41.21 -17.24 -44.61
#